data_AF-L5N1V1-F1
#
_entry.id   AF-L5N1V1-F1
#
_cell.length_a   1.000
_cell.length_b   1.000
_cell.length_c   1.000
_cell.angle_alpha   90.00
_cell.angle_beta   90.00
_cell.angle_gamma   90.00
#
_symmetry.space_group_name_H-M   'P 1'
#
loop_
_entity.id
_entity.type
_entity.pdbx_description
1 polymer ?
#
loop_
_entity_poly.entity_id
_entity_poly.type
_entity_poly.pdbx_seq_one_letter_code
_entity_poly.pdbx_strand_id
1 'polypeptide(L)'
;ADGNGDAGESDDAAASDADSDPTTRVREFAREVESNAEAVAGRLEGRQFGTFAVLSAALDLNYSWKIYQAARLRRVHDADLSAETKTALSELRDALELFGPAREHVKTLYFRWELVDLSRTMFYAAVPALVASIGAILFLDDPTTITGATLGVSNLLLTVAFVVAVSLSPFAVLASAVLRISTVAKRTLSIGPFVLRSETREDDLDWES
;
A
#
# COMPACT_ATOMS: atom_id res chain seq x y z
N ALA A 1 25.57 57.83 4.92
CA ALA A 1 25.33 57.94 6.37
C ALA A 1 23.82 57.87 6.55
N ASP A 2 23.19 56.91 7.19
CA ASP A 2 23.58 55.82 8.12
C ASP A 2 22.43 54.79 8.04
N GLY A 3 22.65 53.47 8.03
CA GLY A 3 22.69 52.64 9.24
C GLY A 3 21.29 52.08 9.56
N ASN A 4 20.92 50.89 9.08
CA ASN A 4 21.04 49.56 9.73
C ASN A 4 20.19 49.36 11.00
N GLY A 5 19.38 48.28 11.00
CA GLY A 5 19.00 47.56 12.21
C GLY A 5 17.50 47.30 12.40
N ASP A 6 16.98 46.23 11.80
CA ASP A 6 16.01 45.35 12.49
C ASP A 6 16.07 43.95 11.86
N ALA A 7 17.11 43.21 12.26
CA ALA A 7 17.17 41.76 12.09
C ALA A 7 16.90 41.17 13.48
N GLY A 8 15.63 40.86 13.72
CA GLY A 8 15.15 40.27 14.96
C GLY A 8 14.31 39.04 14.66
N GLU A 9 14.85 37.88 15.04
CA GLU A 9 14.11 36.70 15.49
C GLU A 9 13.39 35.85 14.44
N SER A 10 14.14 34.91 13.85
CA SER A 10 13.65 33.59 13.47
C SER A 10 14.85 32.63 13.34
N ASP A 11 15.60 32.46 14.43
CA ASP A 11 16.72 31.52 14.51
C ASP A 11 16.48 30.53 15.67
N ASP A 12 15.33 29.84 15.65
CA ASP A 12 14.95 28.90 16.72
C ASP A 12 14.29 27.62 16.19
N ALA A 13 14.91 26.99 15.19
CA ALA A 13 14.52 25.62 14.78
C ALA A 13 15.66 24.74 14.26
N ALA A 14 16.91 25.23 14.21
CA ALA A 14 18.06 24.45 13.71
C ALA A 14 19.03 23.97 14.81
N ALA A 15 18.81 24.37 16.08
CA ALA A 15 19.69 24.03 17.20
C ALA A 15 19.08 22.95 18.11
N SER A 16 19.11 21.68 17.68
CA SER A 16 19.10 20.55 18.62
C SER A 16 19.63 19.21 18.06
N ASP A 17 19.87 19.09 16.75
CA ASP A 17 20.24 17.79 16.15
C ASP A 17 21.76 17.49 16.16
N ALA A 18 22.58 18.40 16.71
CA ALA A 18 24.04 18.29 16.68
C ALA A 18 24.69 17.86 18.02
N ASP A 19 23.94 17.81 19.13
CA ASP A 19 24.52 17.65 20.48
C ASP A 19 24.00 16.42 21.26
N SER A 20 23.32 15.49 20.59
CA SER A 20 22.91 14.23 21.22
C SER A 20 24.03 13.17 21.08
N ASP A 21 24.44 12.61 22.21
CA ASP A 21 25.39 11.49 22.30
C ASP A 21 25.05 10.41 21.23
N PRO A 22 26.02 10.00 20.39
CA PRO A 22 25.82 8.98 19.36
C PRO A 22 25.10 7.72 19.86
N THR A 23 25.37 7.31 21.10
CA THR A 23 24.73 6.15 21.73
C THR A 23 23.23 6.38 21.96
N THR A 24 22.85 7.60 22.31
CA THR A 24 21.46 8.00 22.51
C THR A 24 20.68 7.94 21.19
N ARG A 25 21.27 8.44 20.09
CA ARG A 25 20.67 8.36 18.74
C ARG A 25 20.49 6.93 18.26
N VAL A 26 21.46 6.05 18.51
CA VAL A 26 21.34 4.61 18.18
C VAL A 26 20.20 3.96 18.97
N ARG A 27 20.08 4.25 20.27
CA ARG A 27 18.99 3.70 21.10
C ARG A 27 17.62 4.19 20.65
N GLU A 28 17.50 5.46 20.29
CA GLU A 28 16.23 6.02 19.78
C GLU A 28 15.83 5.34 18.47
N PHE A 29 16.75 5.21 17.52
CA PHE A 29 16.52 4.50 16.28
C PHE A 29 16.14 3.03 16.52
N ALA A 30 16.83 2.33 17.43
CA ALA A 30 16.50 0.94 17.77
C ALA A 30 15.07 0.81 18.31
N ARG A 31 14.64 1.70 19.22
CA ARG A 31 13.26 1.71 19.73
C ARG A 31 12.23 2.00 18.65
N GLU A 32 12.54 2.89 17.71
CA GLU A 32 11.64 3.19 16.58
C GLU A 32 11.47 1.97 15.66
N VAL A 33 12.55 1.23 15.41
CA VAL A 33 12.51 -0.01 14.62
C VAL A 33 11.72 -1.09 15.35
N GLU A 34 11.99 -1.30 16.64
CA GLU A 34 11.32 -2.29 17.49
C GLU A 34 9.82 -2.01 17.57
N SER A 35 9.43 -0.79 17.94
CA SER A 35 8.03 -0.36 18.03
C SER A 35 7.27 -0.55 16.72
N ASN A 36 7.90 -0.20 15.58
CA ASN A 36 7.28 -0.40 14.27
C ASN A 36 7.17 -1.88 13.90
N ALA A 37 8.18 -2.70 14.23
CA ALA A 37 8.15 -4.14 14.00
C ALA A 37 7.05 -4.83 14.83
N GLU A 38 6.89 -4.47 16.11
CA GLU A 38 5.82 -4.98 16.97
C GLU A 38 4.43 -4.56 16.46
N ALA A 39 4.26 -3.31 16.06
CA ALA A 39 3.01 -2.82 15.48
C ALA A 39 2.64 -3.57 14.19
N VAL A 40 3.63 -3.84 13.33
CA VAL A 40 3.42 -4.64 12.12
C VAL A 40 3.10 -6.10 12.50
N ALA A 41 3.85 -6.72 13.41
CA ALA A 41 3.60 -8.09 13.85
C ALA A 41 2.19 -8.27 14.42
N GLY A 42 1.74 -7.37 15.29
CA GLY A 42 0.37 -7.38 15.83
C GLY A 42 -0.72 -7.19 14.77
N ARG A 43 -0.42 -6.47 13.67
CA ARG A 43 -1.35 -6.35 12.53
C ARG A 43 -1.41 -7.61 11.66
N LEU A 44 -0.34 -8.40 11.61
CA LEU A 44 -0.32 -9.68 10.89
C LEU A 44 -0.90 -10.83 11.71
N GLU A 45 -0.87 -10.75 13.04
CA GLU A 45 -1.35 -11.80 13.92
C GLU A 45 -2.83 -12.13 13.66
N GLY A 46 -3.13 -13.42 13.50
CA GLY A 46 -4.48 -13.92 13.23
C GLY A 46 -5.07 -13.54 11.86
N ARG A 47 -4.31 -12.89 10.97
CA ARG A 47 -4.79 -12.53 9.63
C ARG A 47 -4.60 -13.65 8.63
N GLN A 48 -5.58 -13.81 7.74
CA GLN A 48 -5.47 -14.69 6.60
C GLN A 48 -4.62 -14.04 5.49
N PHE A 49 -3.66 -14.81 4.99
CA PHE A 49 -2.90 -14.46 3.79
C PHE A 49 -3.83 -14.19 2.60
N GLY A 50 -3.50 -13.19 1.79
CA GLY A 50 -4.32 -12.78 0.64
C GLY A 50 -5.24 -11.58 0.90
N THR A 51 -5.36 -11.11 2.15
CA THR A 51 -6.15 -9.92 2.47
C THR A 51 -5.37 -8.63 2.27
N PHE A 52 -6.10 -7.53 2.01
CA PHE A 52 -5.51 -6.18 1.97
C PHE A 52 -4.81 -5.81 3.30
N ALA A 53 -5.26 -6.35 4.43
CA ALA A 53 -4.63 -6.11 5.72
C ALA A 53 -3.18 -6.59 5.76
N VAL A 54 -2.91 -7.81 5.27
CA VAL A 54 -1.56 -8.39 5.20
C VAL A 54 -0.68 -7.60 4.23
N LEU A 55 -1.22 -7.26 3.05
CA LEU A 55 -0.50 -6.40 2.10
C LEU A 55 -0.17 -5.03 2.71
N SER A 56 -1.14 -4.38 3.36
CA SER A 56 -0.95 -3.05 3.95
C SER A 56 0.11 -3.05 5.05
N ALA A 57 0.14 -4.07 5.91
CA ALA A 57 1.12 -4.17 6.98
C ALA A 57 2.54 -4.43 6.44
N ALA A 58 2.67 -5.26 5.40
CA ALA A 58 3.95 -5.51 4.74
C ALA A 58 4.50 -4.27 3.98
N LEU A 59 3.64 -3.31 3.63
CA LEU A 59 4.04 -2.06 2.98
C LEU A 59 4.47 -0.96 3.97
N ASP A 60 4.11 -1.09 5.25
CA ASP A 60 4.16 -0.01 6.25
C ASP A 60 5.51 0.11 6.99
N LEU A 61 6.40 -0.89 6.88
CA LEU A 61 7.65 -0.91 7.64
C LEU A 61 8.70 0.14 7.18
N ASN A 62 8.47 0.81 6.04
CA ASN A 62 9.39 1.79 5.44
C ASN A 62 10.88 1.36 5.51
N TYR A 63 11.16 0.10 5.13
CA TYR A 63 12.47 -0.52 5.33
C TYR A 63 13.62 0.24 4.64
N SER A 64 13.39 0.85 3.47
CA SER A 64 14.39 1.64 2.76
C SER A 64 14.89 2.84 3.58
N TRP A 65 14.00 3.52 4.30
CA TRP A 65 14.38 4.62 5.20
C TRP A 65 15.20 4.10 6.38
N LYS A 66 14.81 2.98 6.98
CA LYS A 66 15.52 2.39 8.12
C LYS A 66 16.91 1.86 7.72
N ILE A 67 17.06 1.30 6.52
CA ILE A 67 18.37 0.94 5.93
C ILE A 67 19.25 2.18 5.76
N TYR A 68 18.71 3.27 5.22
CA TYR A 68 19.43 4.54 5.06
C TYR A 68 19.88 5.10 6.42
N GLN A 69 19.00 5.12 7.42
CA GLN A 69 19.31 5.62 8.76
C GLN A 69 20.39 4.78 9.45
N ALA A 70 20.31 3.45 9.38
CA ALA A 70 21.34 2.56 9.91
C ALA A 70 22.72 2.83 9.25
N ALA A 71 22.74 3.03 7.92
CA ALA A 71 23.96 3.36 7.20
C ALA A 71 24.49 4.77 7.54
N ARG A 72 23.61 5.76 7.73
CA ARG A 72 23.97 7.13 8.10
C ARG A 72 24.53 7.21 9.51
N LEU A 73 23.88 6.60 10.51
CA LEU A 73 24.36 6.56 11.89
C LEU A 73 25.76 5.96 11.98
N ARG A 74 26.02 4.88 11.24
CA ARG A 74 27.34 4.26 11.20
C ARG A 74 28.40 5.16 10.56
N ARG A 75 28.07 5.86 9.47
CA ARG A 75 29.03 6.72 8.75
C ARG A 75 29.35 8.01 9.52
N VAL A 76 28.34 8.65 10.10
CA VAL A 76 28.50 9.95 10.78
C VAL A 76 29.21 9.78 12.12
N HIS A 77 28.91 8.71 12.86
CA HIS A 77 29.43 8.48 14.20
C HIS A 77 30.47 7.36 14.24
N ASP A 78 31.19 7.10 13.14
CA ASP A 78 32.08 5.93 13.05
C ASP A 78 33.18 5.96 14.12
N ALA A 79 33.74 7.13 14.44
CA ALA A 79 34.80 7.24 15.44
C ALA A 79 34.30 7.01 16.88
N ASP A 80 33.03 7.29 17.15
CA ASP A 80 32.45 7.34 18.50
C ASP A 80 31.67 6.07 18.88
N LEU A 81 31.41 5.19 17.91
CA LEU A 81 30.67 3.94 18.13
C LEU A 81 31.60 2.75 18.42
N SER A 82 31.21 1.92 19.39
CA SER A 82 31.89 0.65 19.66
C SER A 82 31.77 -0.36 18.50
N ALA A 83 32.73 -1.28 18.42
CA ALA A 83 32.73 -2.33 17.38
C ALA A 83 31.46 -3.21 17.43
N GLU A 84 30.96 -3.48 18.64
CA GLU A 84 29.72 -4.23 18.87
C GLU A 84 28.52 -3.48 18.29
N THR A 85 28.41 -2.17 18.53
CA THR A 85 27.32 -1.34 18.02
C THR A 85 27.34 -1.26 16.48
N LYS A 86 28.53 -1.13 15.90
CA LYS A 86 28.70 -1.14 14.43
C LYS A 86 28.25 -2.47 13.80
N THR A 87 28.56 -3.57 14.48
CA THR A 87 28.17 -4.93 14.06
C THR A 87 26.65 -5.08 14.12
N ALA A 88 26.03 -4.72 15.26
CA ALA A 88 24.58 -4.77 15.43
C ALA A 88 23.82 -3.93 14.40
N LEU A 89 24.30 -2.73 14.06
CA LEU A 89 23.71 -1.90 13.00
C LEU A 89 23.83 -2.55 11.61
N SER A 90 24.92 -3.29 11.35
CA SER A 90 25.06 -4.04 10.09
C SER A 90 24.09 -5.22 10.03
N GLU A 91 23.99 -5.99 11.11
CA GLU A 91 23.05 -7.12 11.19
C GLU A 91 21.60 -6.64 11.06
N LEU A 92 21.24 -5.51 11.69
CA LEU A 92 19.92 -4.91 11.54
C LEU A 92 19.67 -4.50 10.09
N ARG A 93 20.64 -3.88 9.42
CA ARG A 93 20.52 -3.53 8.00
C ARG A 93 20.27 -4.78 7.16
N ASP A 94 21.06 -5.83 7.37
CA ASP A 94 20.97 -7.07 6.59
C ASP A 94 19.61 -7.75 6.83
N ALA A 95 19.07 -7.70 8.05
CA ALA A 95 17.71 -8.15 8.36
C ALA A 95 16.64 -7.29 7.67
N LEU A 96 16.81 -5.96 7.61
CA LEU A 96 15.90 -5.05 6.92
C LEU A 96 15.91 -5.26 5.40
N GLU A 97 17.03 -5.68 4.81
CA GLU A 97 17.11 -6.01 3.38
C GLU A 97 16.21 -7.19 2.99
N LEU A 98 15.99 -8.16 3.90
CA LEU A 98 15.08 -9.29 3.68
C LEU A 98 13.61 -8.87 3.52
N PHE A 99 13.22 -7.69 4.01
CA PHE A 99 11.86 -7.17 3.83
C PHE A 99 11.54 -6.79 2.37
N GLY A 100 12.55 -6.44 1.57
CA GLY A 100 12.36 -6.20 0.13
C GLY A 100 11.78 -7.44 -0.58
N PRO A 101 12.49 -8.58 -0.56
CA PRO A 101 12.00 -9.85 -1.08
C PRO A 101 10.68 -10.31 -0.43
N ALA A 102 10.54 -10.17 0.89
CA ALA A 102 9.32 -10.56 1.59
C ALA A 102 8.09 -9.79 1.11
N ARG A 103 8.22 -8.47 0.89
CA ARG A 103 7.15 -7.63 0.36
C ARG A 103 6.72 -8.04 -1.05
N GLU A 104 7.65 -8.38 -1.92
CA GLU A 104 7.33 -8.89 -3.27
C GLU A 104 6.63 -10.25 -3.21
N HIS A 105 7.01 -11.11 -2.26
CA HIS A 105 6.30 -12.37 -2.02
C HIS A 105 4.86 -12.13 -1.53
N VAL A 106 4.66 -11.23 -0.57
CA VAL A 106 3.32 -10.86 -0.06
C VAL A 106 2.47 -10.26 -1.17
N LYS A 107 3.04 -9.37 -2.00
CA LYS A 107 2.35 -8.80 -3.17
C LYS A 107 1.91 -9.89 -4.15
N THR A 108 2.79 -10.85 -4.42
CA THR A 108 2.48 -12.01 -5.28
C THR A 108 1.33 -12.83 -4.71
N LEU A 109 1.37 -13.15 -3.41
CA LEU A 109 0.31 -13.91 -2.74
C LEU A 109 -1.04 -13.16 -2.76
N TYR A 110 -1.03 -11.85 -2.51
CA TYR A 110 -2.23 -11.02 -2.60
C TYR A 110 -2.87 -11.11 -3.98
N PHE A 111 -2.12 -10.85 -5.06
CA PHE A 111 -2.68 -10.91 -6.43
C PHE A 111 -3.15 -12.31 -6.80
N ARG A 112 -2.43 -13.36 -6.40
CA ARG A 112 -2.86 -14.74 -6.65
C ARG A 112 -4.18 -15.04 -5.96
N TRP A 113 -4.32 -14.68 -4.69
CA TRP A 113 -5.54 -14.92 -3.92
C TRP A 113 -6.73 -14.16 -4.50
N GLU A 114 -6.51 -12.89 -4.84
CA GLU A 114 -7.48 -12.00 -5.47
C GLU A 114 -8.00 -12.55 -6.81
N LEU A 115 -7.13 -13.12 -7.65
CA LEU A 115 -7.53 -13.73 -8.92
C LEU A 115 -8.36 -15.01 -8.71
N VAL A 116 -8.00 -15.83 -7.72
CA VAL A 116 -8.75 -17.04 -7.37
C VAL A 116 -10.14 -16.67 -6.83
N ASP A 117 -10.22 -15.71 -5.93
CA ASP A 117 -11.48 -15.22 -5.35
C ASP A 117 -12.38 -14.58 -6.41
N LEU A 118 -11.80 -13.79 -7.32
CA LEU A 118 -12.50 -13.26 -8.48
C LEU A 118 -13.08 -14.38 -9.35
N SER A 119 -12.25 -15.36 -9.73
CA SER A 119 -12.70 -16.47 -10.57
C SER A 119 -13.89 -17.21 -9.93
N ARG A 120 -13.81 -17.49 -8.63
CA ARG A 120 -14.86 -18.17 -7.88
C ARG A 120 -16.14 -17.33 -7.78
N THR A 121 -16.02 -16.05 -7.43
CA THR A 121 -17.17 -15.15 -7.28
C THR A 121 -17.85 -14.88 -8.62
N MET A 122 -17.07 -14.67 -9.68
CA MET A 122 -17.57 -14.52 -11.04
C MET A 122 -18.32 -15.79 -11.48
N PHE A 123 -17.78 -16.98 -11.21
CA PHE A 123 -18.45 -18.23 -11.53
C PHE A 123 -19.79 -18.37 -10.79
N TYR A 124 -19.83 -18.05 -9.50
CA TYR A 124 -21.07 -18.07 -8.70
C TYR A 124 -22.09 -17.03 -9.14
N ALA A 125 -21.68 -15.90 -9.71
CA ALA A 125 -22.60 -14.92 -10.30
C ALA A 125 -23.05 -15.32 -11.71
N ALA A 126 -22.16 -15.90 -12.51
CA ALA A 126 -22.42 -16.24 -13.91
C ALA A 126 -23.43 -17.39 -14.07
N VAL A 127 -23.38 -18.42 -13.22
CA VAL A 127 -24.30 -19.57 -13.34
C VAL A 127 -25.77 -19.17 -13.13
N PRO A 128 -26.15 -18.47 -12.05
CA PRO A 128 -27.52 -17.95 -11.89
C PRO A 128 -27.91 -16.96 -12.98
N ALA A 129 -26.98 -16.09 -13.40
CA ALA A 129 -27.20 -15.15 -14.50
C ALA A 129 -27.56 -15.86 -15.81
N LEU A 130 -26.86 -16.95 -16.13
CA LEU A 130 -27.13 -17.76 -17.32
C LEU A 130 -28.51 -18.42 -17.22
N VAL A 131 -28.81 -19.05 -16.08
CA VAL A 131 -30.11 -19.72 -15.85
C VAL A 131 -31.25 -18.72 -15.95
N ALA A 132 -31.13 -17.54 -15.34
CA ALA A 132 -32.14 -16.48 -15.41
C ALA A 132 -32.33 -15.97 -16.84
N SER A 133 -31.24 -15.78 -17.59
CA SER A 133 -31.29 -15.32 -18.98
C SER A 133 -31.95 -16.36 -19.90
N ILE A 134 -31.59 -17.63 -19.75
CA ILE A 134 -32.20 -18.73 -20.52
C ILE A 134 -33.68 -18.85 -20.17
N GLY A 135 -34.03 -18.83 -18.88
CA GLY A 135 -35.42 -18.87 -18.44
C GLY A 135 -36.24 -17.70 -18.98
N ALA A 136 -35.67 -16.51 -19.00
CA ALA A 136 -36.30 -15.34 -19.59
C ALA A 136 -36.58 -15.54 -21.08
N ILE A 137 -35.59 -15.98 -21.86
CA ILE A 137 -35.77 -16.25 -23.30
C ILE A 137 -36.84 -17.32 -23.54
N LEU A 138 -36.86 -18.39 -22.74
CA LEU A 138 -37.80 -19.50 -22.94
C LEU A 138 -39.24 -19.19 -22.52
N PHE A 139 -39.44 -18.30 -21.54
CA PHE A 139 -40.74 -18.11 -20.89
C PHE A 139 -41.31 -16.68 -20.96
N LEU A 140 -40.52 -15.66 -21.29
CA LEU A 140 -40.96 -14.25 -21.33
C LEU A 140 -41.27 -13.73 -22.75
N ASP A 141 -41.40 -14.62 -23.74
CA ASP A 141 -41.70 -14.22 -25.13
C ASP A 141 -43.13 -13.66 -25.31
N ASP A 142 -44.07 -14.04 -24.44
CA ASP A 142 -45.45 -13.55 -24.50
C ASP A 142 -45.75 -12.46 -23.43
N PRO A 143 -46.26 -11.29 -23.83
CA PRO A 143 -46.62 -10.20 -22.90
C PRO A 143 -47.73 -10.58 -21.90
N THR A 144 -48.46 -11.67 -22.17
CA THR A 144 -49.56 -12.17 -21.34
C THR A 144 -49.11 -13.17 -20.28
N THR A 145 -47.85 -13.62 -20.31
CA THR A 145 -47.32 -14.61 -19.35
C THR A 145 -47.31 -14.08 -17.93
N ILE A 146 -47.03 -12.79 -17.74
CA ILE A 146 -47.04 -12.11 -16.44
C ILE A 146 -48.02 -10.94 -16.51
N THR A 147 -49.17 -11.11 -15.86
CA THR A 147 -50.22 -10.10 -15.79
C THR A 147 -50.22 -9.38 -14.43
N GLY A 148 -50.86 -8.21 -14.41
CA GLY A 148 -50.99 -7.37 -13.21
C GLY A 148 -49.94 -6.27 -13.09
N ALA A 149 -50.16 -5.39 -12.12
CA ALA A 149 -49.28 -4.28 -11.80
C ALA A 149 -49.05 -4.21 -10.29
N THR A 150 -47.80 -3.97 -9.90
CA THR A 150 -47.40 -3.73 -8.51
C THR A 150 -46.94 -2.27 -8.40
N LEU A 151 -47.50 -1.51 -7.47
CA LEU A 151 -47.15 -0.09 -7.26
C LEU A 151 -47.30 0.78 -8.52
N GLY A 152 -48.23 0.43 -9.41
CA GLY A 152 -48.45 1.14 -10.68
C GLY A 152 -47.46 0.78 -11.79
N VAL A 153 -46.53 -0.15 -11.56
CA VAL A 153 -45.58 -0.67 -12.55
C VAL A 153 -46.00 -2.05 -13.02
N SER A 154 -45.92 -2.31 -14.33
CA SER A 154 -46.20 -3.64 -14.89
C SER A 154 -45.27 -4.70 -14.29
N ASN A 155 -45.83 -5.82 -13.83
CA ASN A 155 -45.06 -6.93 -13.26
C ASN A 155 -44.08 -7.54 -14.28
N LEU A 156 -44.45 -7.51 -15.57
CA LEU A 156 -43.56 -7.93 -16.66
C LEU A 156 -42.31 -7.05 -16.70
N LEU A 157 -42.48 -5.72 -16.61
CA LEU A 157 -41.36 -4.79 -16.63
C LEU A 157 -40.41 -5.01 -15.44
N LEU A 158 -40.97 -5.21 -14.24
CA LEU A 158 -40.19 -5.52 -13.04
C LEU A 158 -39.41 -6.83 -13.20
N THR A 159 -40.03 -7.86 -13.78
CA THR A 159 -39.39 -9.15 -14.01
C THR A 159 -38.25 -9.04 -15.02
N VAL A 160 -38.48 -8.36 -16.14
CA VAL A 160 -37.44 -8.12 -17.15
C VAL A 160 -36.28 -7.31 -16.55
N ALA A 161 -36.57 -6.24 -15.82
CA ALA A 161 -35.55 -5.44 -15.15
C ALA A 161 -34.73 -6.27 -14.15
N PHE A 162 -35.39 -7.15 -13.39
CA PHE A 162 -34.73 -8.06 -12.46
C PHE A 162 -33.82 -9.06 -13.20
N VAL A 163 -34.31 -9.71 -14.25
CA VAL A 163 -33.49 -10.61 -15.08
C VAL A 163 -32.27 -9.88 -15.61
N VAL A 164 -32.45 -8.71 -16.22
CA VAL A 164 -31.35 -7.90 -16.75
C VAL A 164 -30.33 -7.57 -15.67
N ALA A 165 -30.77 -7.17 -14.47
CA ALA A 165 -29.88 -6.88 -13.35
C ALA A 165 -29.07 -8.13 -12.93
N VAL A 166 -29.72 -9.29 -12.84
CA VAL A 166 -29.07 -10.57 -12.54
C VAL A 166 -28.08 -10.96 -13.65
N SER A 167 -28.44 -10.77 -14.93
CA SER A 167 -27.58 -11.05 -16.08
C SER A 167 -26.32 -10.17 -16.13
N LEU A 168 -26.40 -8.93 -15.62
CA LEU A 168 -25.27 -8.00 -15.54
C LEU A 168 -24.37 -8.24 -14.32
N SER A 169 -24.84 -8.97 -13.30
CA SER A 169 -24.09 -9.21 -12.07
C SER A 169 -22.67 -9.79 -12.26
N PRO A 170 -22.38 -10.80 -13.12
CA PRO A 170 -21.01 -11.28 -13.31
C PRO A 170 -20.08 -10.21 -13.88
N PHE A 171 -20.60 -9.32 -14.75
CA PHE A 171 -19.81 -8.20 -15.30
C PHE A 171 -19.55 -7.13 -14.25
N ALA A 172 -20.51 -6.86 -13.36
CA ALA A 172 -20.32 -5.95 -12.24
C ALA A 172 -19.25 -6.47 -11.26
N VAL A 173 -19.27 -7.78 -10.96
CA VAL A 173 -18.22 -8.44 -10.15
C VAL A 173 -16.85 -8.29 -10.82
N LEU A 174 -16.76 -8.57 -12.12
CA LEU A 174 -15.53 -8.43 -12.89
C LEU A 174 -15.00 -6.98 -12.84
N ALA A 175 -15.86 -6.00 -13.14
CA ALA A 175 -15.49 -4.59 -13.13
C ALA A 175 -15.00 -4.13 -11.75
N SER A 176 -15.71 -4.51 -10.68
CA SER A 176 -15.33 -4.22 -9.31
C SER A 176 -13.95 -4.79 -8.97
N ALA A 177 -13.67 -6.04 -9.34
CA ALA A 177 -12.39 -6.67 -9.06
C ALA A 177 -11.24 -6.04 -9.86
N VAL A 178 -11.45 -5.75 -11.15
CA VAL A 178 -10.46 -5.05 -11.98
C VAL A 178 -10.13 -3.68 -11.38
N LEU A 179 -11.13 -2.91 -10.93
CA LEU A 179 -10.92 -1.62 -10.27
C LEU A 179 -10.16 -1.77 -8.95
N ARG A 180 -10.49 -2.77 -8.12
CA ARG A 180 -9.81 -3.07 -6.85
C ARG A 180 -8.34 -3.41 -7.08
N ILE A 181 -8.08 -4.39 -7.96
CA ILE A 181 -6.73 -4.83 -8.36
C ILE A 181 -5.94 -3.65 -8.92
N SER A 182 -6.52 -2.88 -9.85
CA SER A 182 -5.85 -1.75 -10.49
C SER A 182 -5.51 -0.65 -9.50
N THR A 183 -6.40 -0.36 -8.53
CA THR A 183 -6.16 0.64 -7.49
C THR A 183 -5.01 0.22 -6.58
N VAL A 184 -4.99 -1.04 -6.14
CA VAL A 184 -3.91 -1.59 -5.32
C VAL A 184 -2.60 -1.67 -6.10
N ALA A 185 -2.65 -2.10 -7.37
CA ALA A 185 -1.49 -2.13 -8.25
C ALA A 185 -0.90 -0.73 -8.44
N LYS A 186 -1.72 0.29 -8.74
CA LYS A 186 -1.28 1.69 -8.83
C LYS A 186 -0.63 2.17 -7.53
N ARG A 187 -1.21 1.86 -6.38
CA ARG A 187 -0.68 2.27 -5.06
C ARG A 187 0.59 1.52 -4.66
N THR A 188 0.83 0.33 -5.21
CA THR A 188 2.03 -0.51 -4.96
C THR A 188 3.05 -0.46 -6.09
N LEU A 189 2.83 0.37 -7.11
CA LEU A 189 3.75 0.60 -8.22
C LEU A 189 4.93 1.50 -7.84
N SER A 190 5.07 1.85 -6.55
CA SER A 190 6.27 2.51 -6.05
C SER A 190 7.42 1.50 -6.08
N ILE A 191 8.30 1.72 -7.05
CA ILE A 191 9.58 1.05 -7.20
C ILE A 191 10.47 1.47 -6.02
N GLY A 192 10.55 0.60 -5.01
CA GLY A 192 11.15 0.85 -3.70
C GLY A 192 12.62 1.28 -3.65
N PRO A 193 13.46 1.15 -4.70
CA PRO A 193 14.81 1.75 -4.68
C PRO A 193 15.21 2.57 -5.92
N PHE A 194 14.36 2.77 -6.93
CA PHE A 194 14.72 3.52 -8.15
C PHE A 194 14.07 4.91 -8.26
N VAL A 195 13.57 5.48 -7.16
CA VAL A 195 13.52 6.94 -7.08
C VAL A 195 14.96 7.40 -6.86
N LEU A 196 15.70 7.51 -7.96
CA LEU A 196 16.72 8.53 -8.07
C LEU A 196 15.99 9.82 -7.74
N ARG A 197 16.12 10.29 -6.50
CA ARG A 197 16.08 11.73 -6.29
C ARG A 197 17.23 12.22 -7.14
N SER A 198 16.92 12.79 -8.29
CA SER A 198 17.76 13.84 -8.87
C SER A 198 17.78 14.90 -7.78
N GLU A 199 18.68 14.73 -6.82
CA GLU A 199 19.22 15.90 -6.16
C GLU A 199 19.76 16.73 -7.31
N THR A 200 19.09 17.85 -7.52
CA THR A 200 19.70 19.07 -7.99
C THR A 200 20.96 19.26 -7.17
N ARG A 201 22.03 18.60 -7.59
CA ARG A 201 23.38 19.00 -7.34
C ARG A 201 23.57 20.17 -8.28
N GLU A 202 23.20 21.36 -7.81
CA GLU A 202 23.88 22.56 -8.25
C GLU A 202 25.33 22.38 -7.80
N ASP A 203 26.12 21.76 -8.69
CA ASP A 203 27.56 21.94 -8.72
C ASP A 203 27.81 23.41 -9.09
N ASP A 204 27.65 24.31 -8.13
CA ASP A 204 28.35 25.60 -8.15
C ASP A 204 29.75 25.34 -7.56
N LEU A 205 30.53 24.56 -8.32
CA LEU A 205 31.97 24.54 -8.20
C LEU A 205 32.48 25.82 -8.88
N ASP A 206 32.40 26.92 -8.14
CA ASP A 206 33.12 28.14 -8.47
C ASP A 206 34.61 27.88 -8.20
N TRP A 207 35.27 27.35 -9.22
CA TRP A 207 36.72 27.35 -9.30
C TRP A 207 37.17 28.75 -9.71
N GLU A 208 37.38 29.64 -8.75
CA GLU A 208 38.23 30.82 -8.95
C GLU A 208 38.96 31.23 -7.66
N SER A 209 40.26 31.53 -7.84
CA SER A 209 41.31 31.97 -6.90
C SER A 209 42.06 30.89 -6.10
#